data_AF-A0A4P9ZXC7-F1
#
_entry.id   AF-A0A4P9ZXC7-F1
#
_cell.length_a   1.000
_cell.length_b   1.000
_cell.length_c   1.000
_cell.angle_alpha   90.00
_cell.angle_beta   90.00
_cell.angle_gamma   90.00
#
_symmetry.space_group_name_H-M   'P 1'
#
loop_
_entity.id
_entity.type
_entity.pdbx_description
1 polymer ?
#
loop_
_entity_poly.entity_id
_entity_poly.type
_entity_poly.pdbx_seq_one_letter_code
_entity_poly.pdbx_strand_id
1 'polypeptide(L)'
;NTRTAKPTKLRTSITPGTVLILLAGRFRGKRVVFLKQLEGGLLLVTGPFRVNGVPLKRVAQSYVLATSTKIDISGAQLPEELSDDLFKGPRKTIKQLSEQKFFGDKVEKAPLPESFIALQKQVDQAIIAEVSKTPLMTNYLKNTFTLKKGQAPHLMKF
;
A
#
# COMPACT_ATOMS: atom_id res chain seq x y z
N ASN A 1 33.00 -6.30 6.87
CA ASN A 1 32.14 -6.73 5.75
C ASN A 1 30.96 -5.75 5.63
N THR A 2 31.19 -4.56 5.08
CA THR A 2 30.20 -3.47 5.00
C THR A 2 29.52 -3.49 3.63
N ARG A 3 28.62 -4.47 3.41
CA ARG A 3 27.74 -4.46 2.24
C ARG A 3 26.76 -3.30 2.38
N THR A 4 26.93 -2.24 1.59
CA THR A 4 25.92 -1.20 1.41
C THR A 4 24.69 -1.80 0.73
N ALA A 5 23.52 -1.61 1.32
CA ALA A 5 22.27 -2.07 0.74
C ALA A 5 22.00 -1.26 -0.54
N LYS A 6 21.93 -1.94 -1.69
CA LYS A 6 21.54 -1.29 -2.95
C LYS A 6 20.01 -1.14 -2.96
N PRO A 7 19.47 0.04 -3.29
CA PRO A 7 18.02 0.22 -3.40
C PRO A 7 17.47 -0.70 -4.50
N THR A 8 16.28 -1.25 -4.27
CA THR A 8 15.62 -2.16 -5.22
C THR A 8 15.33 -1.43 -6.52
N LYS A 9 15.75 -1.97 -7.67
CA LYS A 9 15.44 -1.37 -8.97
C LYS A 9 13.93 -1.43 -9.23
N LEU A 10 13.31 -0.26 -9.40
CA LEU A 10 11.90 -0.13 -9.74
C LEU A 10 11.63 -0.70 -11.13
N ARG A 11 10.54 -1.48 -11.27
CA ARG A 11 10.07 -1.95 -12.58
C ARG A 11 9.57 -0.76 -13.41
N THR A 12 9.85 -0.76 -14.71
CA THR A 12 9.43 0.30 -15.65
C THR A 12 7.91 0.47 -15.73
N SER A 13 7.15 -0.60 -15.47
CA SER A 13 5.68 -0.56 -15.44
C SER A 13 5.11 0.21 -14.23
N ILE A 14 5.91 0.46 -13.19
CA ILE A 14 5.46 1.10 -11.96
C ILE A 14 5.90 2.57 -12.01
N THR A 15 4.97 3.43 -12.43
CA THR A 15 5.16 4.89 -12.38
C THR A 15 4.25 5.49 -11.31
N PRO A 16 4.59 6.64 -10.70
CA PRO A 16 3.70 7.34 -9.77
C PRO A 16 2.28 7.43 -10.32
N GLY A 17 1.30 7.06 -9.50
CA GLY A 17 -0.12 6.99 -9.88
C GLY A 17 -0.58 5.77 -10.65
N THR A 18 0.30 4.81 -10.92
CA THR A 18 -0.12 3.50 -11.47
C THR A 18 -0.99 2.77 -10.46
N VAL A 19 -2.08 2.17 -10.94
CA VAL A 19 -2.90 1.28 -10.13
C VAL A 19 -2.21 -0.08 -10.01
N LEU A 20 -2.14 -0.55 -8.78
CA LEU A 20 -1.45 -1.76 -8.36
C LEU A 20 -2.48 -2.73 -7.78
N ILE A 21 -2.32 -4.02 -8.03
CA ILE A 21 -3.13 -5.08 -7.40
C ILE A 21 -2.25 -5.80 -6.38
N LEU A 22 -2.67 -5.79 -5.12
CA LEU A 22 -1.96 -6.51 -4.06
C LEU A 22 -2.20 -8.01 -4.18
N LEU A 23 -1.13 -8.80 -4.25
CA LEU A 23 -1.24 -10.26 -4.36
C LEU A 23 -1.24 -10.97 -3.02
N ALA A 24 -0.59 -10.39 -2.02
CA ALA A 24 -0.36 -11.02 -0.72
C ALA A 24 -0.88 -10.20 0.46
N GLY A 25 -1.05 -10.87 1.59
CA GLY A 25 -1.43 -10.27 2.87
C GLY A 25 -2.93 -10.03 3.04
N ARG A 26 -3.27 -9.24 4.07
CA ARG A 26 -4.65 -8.96 4.51
C ARG A 26 -5.51 -8.29 3.43
N PHE A 27 -4.88 -7.55 2.53
CA PHE A 27 -5.51 -6.74 1.47
C PHE A 27 -5.32 -7.34 0.07
N ARG A 28 -5.07 -8.65 -0.04
CA ARG A 28 -4.95 -9.33 -1.33
C ARG A 28 -6.17 -9.07 -2.23
N GLY A 29 -5.93 -8.94 -3.52
CA GLY A 29 -6.91 -8.58 -4.55
C GLY A 29 -7.31 -7.10 -4.55
N LYS A 30 -6.96 -6.30 -3.55
CA LYS A 30 -7.32 -4.87 -3.54
C LYS A 30 -6.52 -4.11 -4.58
N ARG A 31 -7.21 -3.18 -5.24
CA ARG A 31 -6.62 -2.22 -6.18
C ARG A 31 -6.24 -0.96 -5.43
N VAL A 32 -5.00 -0.56 -5.55
CA VAL A 32 -4.38 0.49 -4.75
C VAL A 32 -3.51 1.36 -5.65
N VAL A 33 -3.23 2.57 -5.23
CA VAL A 33 -2.53 3.58 -6.01
C VAL A 33 -1.08 3.69 -5.54
N PHE A 34 -0.14 3.62 -6.47
CA PHE A 34 1.28 3.82 -6.18
C PHE A 34 1.61 5.29 -6.00
N LEU A 35 2.32 5.63 -4.93
CA LEU A 35 2.73 7.01 -4.64
C LEU A 35 4.19 7.24 -5.02
N LYS A 36 5.09 6.65 -4.24
CA LYS A 36 6.55 6.77 -4.41
C LYS A 36 7.26 5.51 -3.94
N GLN A 37 8.49 5.32 -4.37
CA GLN A 37 9.38 4.33 -3.77
C GLN A 37 10.06 4.96 -2.55
N LEU A 38 10.13 4.24 -1.44
CA LEU A 38 10.83 4.67 -0.24
C LEU A 38 12.33 4.33 -0.35
N GLU A 39 13.15 4.95 0.51
CA GLU A 39 14.61 4.74 0.55
C GLU A 39 14.98 3.27 0.83
N GLY A 40 14.18 2.58 1.66
CA GLY A 40 14.29 1.14 1.89
C GLY A 40 13.94 0.26 0.70
N GLY A 41 13.56 0.86 -0.43
CA GLY A 41 13.28 0.18 -1.70
C GLY A 41 11.89 -0.47 -1.78
N LEU A 42 11.05 -0.30 -0.75
CA LEU A 42 9.65 -0.70 -0.75
C LEU A 42 8.77 0.36 -1.43
N LEU A 43 7.62 -0.08 -1.95
CA LEU A 43 6.64 0.80 -2.57
C LEU A 43 5.75 1.39 -1.48
N LEU A 44 5.60 2.72 -1.46
CA LEU A 44 4.55 3.37 -0.71
C LEU A 44 3.28 3.39 -1.55
N VAL A 45 2.23 2.84 -0.98
CA VAL A 45 0.97 2.60 -1.65
C VAL A 45 -0.16 3.07 -0.76
N THR A 46 -1.21 3.63 -1.36
CA THR A 46 -2.46 3.94 -0.66
C THR A 46 -3.64 3.45 -1.50
N GLY A 47 -4.61 2.83 -0.86
CA GLY A 47 -5.93 2.67 -1.44
C GLY A 47 -6.85 3.60 -0.68
N PRO A 48 -7.31 4.73 -1.24
CA PRO A 48 -7.99 5.76 -0.46
C PRO A 48 -8.93 5.13 0.57
N PHE A 49 -8.65 5.30 1.86
CA PHE A 49 -9.12 4.37 2.90
C PHE A 49 -10.64 4.31 2.94
N ARG A 50 -11.29 5.46 2.66
CA ARG A 50 -12.74 5.60 2.52
C ARG A 50 -13.33 4.78 1.36
N VAL A 51 -12.57 4.50 0.31
CA VAL A 51 -13.01 3.80 -0.90
C VAL A 51 -12.84 2.30 -0.77
N ASN A 52 -11.66 1.81 -0.38
CA ASN A 52 -11.34 0.37 -0.42
C ASN A 52 -10.81 -0.21 0.91
N GLY A 53 -10.63 0.62 1.94
CA GLY A 53 -10.18 0.23 3.27
C GLY A 53 -8.69 -0.09 3.41
N VAL A 54 -7.84 0.27 2.43
CA VAL A 54 -6.40 0.00 2.48
C VAL A 54 -5.63 1.26 2.91
N PRO A 55 -5.12 1.35 4.14
CA PRO A 55 -4.39 2.55 4.56
C PRO A 55 -3.06 2.67 3.81
N LEU A 56 -2.35 3.78 4.03
CA LEU A 56 -0.95 3.94 3.66
C LEU A 56 -0.16 2.72 4.13
N LYS A 57 0.48 2.05 3.16
CA LYS A 57 1.13 0.77 3.40
C LYS A 57 2.39 0.66 2.55
N ARG A 58 3.44 0.12 3.18
CA ARG A 58 4.64 -0.34 2.47
C ARG A 58 4.43 -1.73 1.91
N VAL A 59 4.76 -1.90 0.62
CA VAL A 59 4.59 -3.18 -0.07
C VAL A 59 5.83 -3.49 -0.89
N ALA A 60 6.28 -4.74 -0.87
CA ALA A 60 7.37 -5.18 -1.73
C ALA A 60 6.88 -5.32 -3.18
N GLN A 61 7.69 -4.87 -4.12
CA GLN A 61 7.38 -4.88 -5.56
C GLN A 61 7.02 -6.27 -6.11
N SER A 62 7.56 -7.35 -5.53
CA SER A 62 7.28 -8.73 -5.93
C SER A 62 5.83 -9.17 -5.67
N TYR A 63 5.14 -8.56 -4.72
CA TYR A 63 3.78 -8.93 -4.32
C TYR A 63 2.71 -8.06 -4.97
N VAL A 64 3.02 -7.47 -6.11
CA VAL A 64 2.17 -6.51 -6.80
C VAL A 64 2.11 -6.79 -8.30
N LEU A 65 0.91 -6.76 -8.86
CA LEU A 65 0.71 -6.59 -10.31
C LEU A 65 0.50 -5.11 -10.61
N ALA A 66 1.30 -4.57 -11.53
CA ALA A 66 1.11 -3.22 -12.06
C ALA A 66 0.12 -3.31 -13.24
N THR A 67 -0.92 -2.50 -13.22
CA THR A 67 -1.86 -2.39 -14.34
C THR A 67 -1.49 -1.24 -15.27
N SER A 68 -2.07 -1.20 -16.47
CA SER A 68 -1.90 -0.11 -17.43
C SER A 68 -2.63 1.17 -17.01
N THR A 69 -3.59 1.07 -16.09
CA THR A 69 -4.37 2.19 -15.57
C THR A 69 -3.50 3.11 -14.71
N LYS A 70 -3.48 4.40 -15.07
CA LYS A 70 -2.75 5.44 -14.35
C LYS A 70 -3.68 6.57 -13.95
N ILE A 71 -3.42 7.12 -12.76
CA ILE A 71 -4.06 8.33 -12.24
C ILE A 71 -2.97 9.41 -12.19
N ASP A 72 -3.27 10.62 -12.62
CA ASP A 72 -2.29 11.70 -12.62
C ASP A 72 -2.15 12.31 -11.21
N ILE A 73 -1.11 11.93 -10.48
CA ILE A 73 -0.89 12.37 -9.09
C ILE A 73 -0.04 13.64 -9.01
N SER A 74 0.28 14.27 -10.14
CA SER A 74 1.11 15.49 -10.16
C SER A 74 0.55 16.63 -9.30
N GLY A 75 -0.77 16.74 -9.18
CA GLY A 75 -1.44 17.74 -8.34
C GLY A 75 -1.50 17.42 -6.84
N ALA A 76 -1.18 16.18 -6.43
CA ALA A 76 -1.22 15.77 -5.03
C ALA A 76 0.18 15.87 -4.41
N GLN A 77 0.44 17.00 -3.74
CA GLN A 77 1.67 17.16 -2.97
C GLN A 77 1.73 16.11 -1.85
N LEU A 78 2.66 15.17 -1.97
CA LEU A 78 2.90 14.16 -0.96
C LEU A 78 3.75 14.75 0.17
N PRO A 79 3.31 14.66 1.44
CA PRO A 79 4.11 15.10 2.58
C PRO A 79 5.49 14.42 2.61
N GLU A 80 6.53 15.19 2.90
CA GLU A 80 7.91 14.67 3.04
C GLU A 80 8.02 13.65 4.18
N GLU A 81 7.18 13.81 5.20
CA GLU A 81 7.05 12.93 6.37
C GLU A 81 6.72 11.47 6.05
N LEU A 82 6.33 11.17 4.80
CA LEU A 82 6.09 9.81 4.31
C LEU A 82 7.43 9.08 4.04
N SER A 83 8.18 8.80 5.11
CA SER A 83 9.44 8.04 5.09
C SER A 83 9.28 6.63 5.66
N ASP A 84 10.32 5.81 5.59
CA ASP A 84 10.32 4.46 6.16
C ASP A 84 10.17 4.44 7.69
N ASP A 85 10.51 5.54 8.36
CA ASP A 85 10.46 5.67 9.83
C ASP A 85 9.04 5.72 10.36
N LEU A 86 8.11 6.31 9.60
CA LEU A 86 6.68 6.37 9.94
C LEU A 86 6.08 4.98 10.20
N PHE A 87 6.62 3.95 9.55
CA PHE A 87 6.12 2.59 9.62
C PHE A 87 6.92 1.67 10.55
N LYS A 88 7.86 2.22 11.32
CA LYS A 88 8.59 1.45 12.36
C LYS A 88 7.68 1.29 13.58
N GLY A 89 7.03 0.14 13.68
CA GLY A 89 6.27 -0.20 14.88
C GLY A 89 7.16 -0.46 16.11
N PRO A 90 6.63 -0.32 17.34
CA PRO A 90 7.37 -0.65 18.56
C PRO A 90 7.75 -2.14 18.55
N ARG A 91 9.05 -2.44 18.70
CA ARG A 91 9.55 -3.82 18.73
C ARG A 91 9.39 -4.38 20.13
N LYS A 92 8.54 -5.39 20.30
CA LYS A 92 8.52 -6.23 21.52
C LYS A 92 9.70 -7.19 21.49
N THR A 93 10.30 -7.45 22.65
CA THR A 93 11.38 -8.43 22.77
C THR A 93 10.85 -9.86 22.64
N ILE A 94 11.72 -10.80 22.28
CA ILE A 94 11.36 -12.22 22.11
C ILE A 94 10.74 -12.79 23.40
N LYS A 95 11.28 -12.43 24.57
CA LYS A 95 10.77 -12.84 25.89
C LYS A 95 9.33 -12.38 26.14
N GLN A 96 9.04 -11.11 25.84
CA GLN A 96 7.68 -10.55 25.98
C GLN A 96 6.68 -11.21 25.03
N LEU A 97 7.13 -11.65 23.85
CA LEU A 97 6.28 -12.34 22.87
C LEU A 97 5.99 -13.80 23.26
N SER A 98 6.94 -14.50 23.90
CA SER A 98 6.73 -15.87 24.39
C SER A 98 5.76 -15.90 25.57
N GLU A 99 5.90 -14.96 26.52
CA GLU A 99 5.01 -14.87 27.67
C GLU A 99 3.57 -14.54 27.25
N GLN A 100 3.36 -13.51 26.42
CA GLN A 100 2.02 -13.14 25.94
C GLN A 100 1.33 -14.27 25.15
N LYS A 101 2.08 -15.08 24.39
CA LYS A 101 1.53 -16.25 23.71
C LYS A 101 1.19 -17.39 24.66
N PHE A 102 1.95 -17.54 25.74
CA PHE A 102 1.76 -18.60 26.74
C PHE A 102 0.53 -18.35 27.61
N PHE A 103 0.27 -17.09 27.99
CA PHE A 103 -0.86 -16.73 28.85
C PHE A 103 -2.21 -16.59 28.12
N GLY A 104 -2.25 -16.76 26.80
CA GLY A 104 -3.50 -16.64 26.02
C GLY A 104 -4.08 -15.22 25.99
N ASP A 105 -3.33 -14.23 26.50
CA ASP A 105 -3.73 -12.83 26.45
C ASP A 105 -3.94 -12.42 24.98
N LYS A 106 -5.16 -12.02 24.66
CA LYS A 106 -5.46 -11.42 23.36
C LYS A 106 -4.52 -10.23 23.22
N VAL A 107 -3.62 -10.30 22.25
CA VAL A 107 -2.76 -9.18 21.89
C VAL A 107 -3.68 -8.09 21.32
N GLU A 108 -4.19 -7.22 22.20
CA GLU A 108 -4.94 -6.05 21.80
C GLU A 108 -4.02 -5.18 20.96
N LYS A 109 -4.46 -4.91 19.73
CA LYS A 109 -3.72 -4.02 18.85
C LYS A 109 -3.90 -2.62 19.40
N ALA A 110 -2.79 -2.02 19.83
CA ALA A 110 -2.77 -0.62 20.21
C ALA A 110 -3.41 0.22 19.10
N PRO A 111 -4.23 1.24 19.46
CA PRO A 111 -4.80 2.14 18.48
C PRO A 111 -3.69 2.83 17.69
N LEU A 112 -3.98 3.13 16.42
CA LEU A 112 -3.05 3.89 15.58
C LEU A 112 -2.89 5.30 16.15
N PRO A 113 -1.68 5.89 16.08
CA PRO A 113 -1.46 7.26 16.54
C PRO A 113 -2.32 8.24 15.73
N GLU A 114 -2.88 9.23 16.40
CA GLU A 114 -3.78 10.22 15.79
C GLU A 114 -3.11 10.99 14.64
N SER A 115 -1.81 11.24 14.75
CA SER A 115 -0.99 11.86 13.70
C SER A 115 -1.01 11.06 12.40
N PHE A 116 -0.91 9.74 12.46
CA PHE A 116 -0.99 8.88 11.28
C PHE A 116 -2.37 8.92 10.64
N ILE A 117 -3.43 9.00 11.45
CA ILE A 117 -4.82 9.10 10.96
C ILE A 117 -5.04 10.45 10.26
N ALA A 118 -4.51 11.54 10.82
CA ALA A 118 -4.58 12.87 10.20
C ALA A 118 -3.83 12.90 8.85
N LEU A 119 -2.61 12.37 8.83
CA LEU A 119 -1.80 12.25 7.61
C LEU A 119 -2.50 11.41 6.53
N GLN A 120 -3.10 10.28 6.92
CA GLN A 120 -3.88 9.45 6.02
C GLN A 120 -5.04 10.24 5.39
N LYS A 121 -5.79 11.00 6.18
CA LYS A 121 -6.93 11.79 5.70
C LYS A 121 -6.48 12.85 4.70
N GLN A 122 -5.37 13.53 4.97
CA GLN A 122 -4.80 14.55 4.08
C GLN A 122 -4.42 13.96 2.72
N VAL A 123 -3.68 12.84 2.71
CA VAL A 123 -3.27 12.15 1.48
C VAL A 123 -4.49 11.61 0.73
N ASP A 124 -5.43 11.00 1.43
CA ASP A 124 -6.64 10.45 0.81
C ASP A 124 -7.52 11.53 0.18
N GLN A 125 -7.62 12.71 0.80
CA GLN A 125 -8.40 13.82 0.25
C GLN A 125 -7.86 14.28 -1.11
N ALA A 126 -6.53 14.43 -1.23
CA ALA A 126 -5.88 14.81 -2.48
C ALA A 126 -6.10 13.74 -3.58
N ILE A 127 -5.95 12.46 -3.23
CA ILE A 127 -6.08 11.37 -4.20
C ILE A 127 -7.53 11.16 -4.62
N ILE A 128 -8.49 11.29 -3.70
CA ILE A 128 -9.91 11.16 -4.00
C ILE A 128 -10.37 12.26 -4.97
N ALA A 129 -9.88 13.49 -4.82
CA ALA A 129 -10.18 14.57 -5.76
C ALA A 129 -9.76 14.18 -7.18
N GLU A 130 -8.57 13.59 -7.32
CA GLU A 130 -8.03 13.16 -8.62
C GLU A 130 -8.73 11.93 -9.20
N VAL A 131 -9.00 10.93 -8.36
CA VAL A 131 -9.76 9.72 -8.71
C VAL A 131 -11.14 10.09 -9.24
N SER A 132 -11.78 11.11 -8.66
CA SER A 132 -13.15 11.51 -9.02
C SER A 132 -13.23 12.21 -10.38
N LYS A 133 -12.12 12.71 -10.92
CA LYS A 133 -12.05 13.26 -12.28
C LYS A 133 -12.22 12.19 -13.35
N THR A 134 -11.80 10.95 -13.06
CA THR A 134 -11.90 9.85 -14.01
C THR A 134 -13.21 9.08 -13.80
N PRO A 135 -14.07 8.96 -14.81
CA PRO A 135 -15.32 8.21 -14.70
C PRO A 135 -15.10 6.77 -14.21
N LEU A 136 -15.95 6.31 -13.29
CA LEU A 136 -15.95 4.94 -12.75
C LEU A 136 -14.69 4.51 -11.97
N MET A 137 -13.68 5.36 -11.82
CA MET A 137 -12.43 4.99 -11.13
C MET A 137 -12.64 4.64 -9.65
N THR A 138 -13.53 5.35 -8.96
CA THR A 138 -13.91 5.04 -7.58
C THR A 138 -14.46 3.62 -7.45
N ASN A 139 -15.32 3.20 -8.39
CA ASN A 139 -15.90 1.85 -8.41
C ASN A 139 -14.83 0.80 -8.76
N TYR A 140 -13.92 1.13 -9.68
CA TYR A 140 -12.80 0.28 -10.03
C TYR A 140 -11.89 0.00 -8.82
N LEU A 141 -11.50 1.04 -8.07
CA LEU A 141 -10.66 0.92 -6.86
C LEU A 141 -11.35 0.21 -5.70
N LYS A 142 -12.67 0.40 -5.55
CA LYS A 142 -13.48 -0.27 -4.51
C LYS A 142 -13.56 -1.79 -4.74
N ASN A 143 -13.66 -2.22 -6.00
CA ASN A 143 -13.79 -3.62 -6.36
C ASN A 143 -12.48 -4.41 -6.16
N THR A 144 -12.63 -5.68 -5.78
CA THR A 144 -11.50 -6.59 -5.55
C THR A 144 -11.23 -7.39 -6.83
N PHE A 145 -9.97 -7.54 -7.20
CA PHE A 145 -9.53 -8.42 -8.29
C PHE A 145 -9.63 -9.88 -7.86
N THR A 146 -10.31 -10.67 -8.68
CA THR A 146 -10.43 -12.12 -8.54
C THR A 146 -10.37 -12.75 -9.93
N LEU A 147 -9.87 -13.99 -10.00
CA LEU A 147 -9.93 -14.80 -11.21
C LEU A 147 -11.18 -15.66 -11.18
N LYS A 148 -11.92 -15.68 -12.30
CA LYS A 148 -13.08 -16.56 -12.49
C LYS A 148 -12.68 -17.83 -13.25
N LYS A 149 -13.58 -18.83 -13.27
CA LYS A 149 -13.38 -20.02 -14.09
C LYS A 149 -13.17 -19.62 -15.57
N GLY A 150 -12.16 -20.20 -16.22
CA GLY A 150 -11.82 -19.92 -17.62
C GLY A 150 -10.91 -18.71 -17.84
N GLN A 151 -10.57 -17.96 -16.80
CA GLN A 151 -9.65 -16.83 -16.90
C GLN A 151 -8.19 -17.27 -16.71
N ALA A 152 -7.35 -17.05 -17.73
CA ALA A 152 -5.94 -17.43 -17.74
C ALA A 152 -5.03 -16.19 -17.61
N PRO A 153 -4.30 -16.00 -16.48
CA PRO A 153 -3.51 -14.79 -16.24
C PRO A 153 -2.43 -14.51 -17.28
N HIS A 154 -1.85 -15.53 -17.90
CA HIS A 154 -0.83 -15.37 -18.95
C HIS A 154 -1.38 -14.80 -20.26
N LEU A 155 -2.70 -14.83 -20.46
CA LEU A 155 -3.39 -14.22 -21.60
C LEU A 155 -4.00 -12.86 -21.26
N MET A 156 -4.01 -12.47 -19.98
CA MET A 156 -4.57 -11.19 -19.55
C MET A 156 -3.61 -10.05 -19.84
N LYS A 157 -4.17 -8.91 -20.25
CA LYS A 157 -3.47 -7.64 -20.31
C LYS A 157 -3.80 -6.87 -19.04
N PHE A 158 -2.76 -6.60 -18.25
CA PHE A 158 -2.87 -5.87 -17.00
C PHE A 158 -2.60 -4.39 -17.24
#